data_AF-A0A498GRU7-F1
#
_entry.id   AF-A0A498GRU7-F1
#
_cell.length_a   1.000
_cell.length_b   1.000
_cell.length_c   1.000
_cell.angle_alpha   90.00
_cell.angle_beta   90.00
_cell.angle_gamma   90.00
#
_symmetry.space_group_name_H-M   'P 1'
#
loop_
_entity.id
_entity.type
_entity.pdbx_description
1 polymer ?
#
loop_
_entity_poly.entity_id
_entity_poly.type
_entity_poly.pdbx_seq_one_letter_code
_entity_poly.pdbx_strand_id
1 'polypeptide(L)'
;MMNKKSARLKKTLAVLLGLCFVLSVTVESASAADNGKGYDDGYGKGYDGGKKQGHKDCIKYGMREVLSKIPFPSINHSWTKTYKDSYNRGYQRGYLDGYNKNRYLCLK
;
A
#
# COMPACT_ATOMS: atom_id res chain seq x y z
N MET A 1 52.78 -12.19 -34.40
CA MET A 1 51.52 -12.97 -34.33
C MET A 1 50.60 -12.50 -33.19
N MET A 2 50.41 -11.18 -33.00
CA MET A 2 49.73 -10.62 -31.81
C MET A 2 48.39 -9.93 -32.11
N ASN A 3 48.13 -9.56 -33.38
CA ASN A 3 46.90 -8.86 -33.78
C ASN A 3 45.67 -9.77 -33.92
N LYS A 4 45.83 -11.04 -34.30
CA LYS A 4 44.71 -11.98 -34.49
C LYS A 4 44.04 -12.37 -33.17
N LYS A 5 44.81 -12.47 -32.09
CA LYS A 5 44.33 -12.84 -30.74
C LYS A 5 43.55 -11.69 -30.09
N SER A 6 44.08 -10.48 -30.18
CA SER A 6 43.42 -9.25 -29.69
C SER A 6 42.11 -8.95 -30.44
N ALA A 7 42.09 -9.14 -31.77
CA ALA A 7 40.88 -8.96 -32.57
C ALA A 7 39.76 -9.97 -32.20
N ARG A 8 40.12 -11.23 -31.96
CA ARG A 8 39.16 -12.25 -31.49
C ARG A 8 38.61 -11.89 -30.11
N LEU A 9 39.45 -11.44 -29.20
CA LEU A 9 39.05 -11.08 -27.83
C LEU A 9 38.08 -9.90 -27.81
N LYS A 10 38.33 -8.86 -28.62
CA LYS A 10 37.41 -7.72 -28.80
C LYS A 10 36.06 -8.14 -29.38
N LYS A 11 36.06 -9.07 -30.34
CA LYS A 11 34.83 -9.60 -30.95
C LYS A 11 33.99 -10.37 -29.94
N THR A 12 34.62 -11.21 -29.10
CA THR A 12 33.91 -11.94 -28.04
C THR A 12 33.33 -10.98 -27.00
N LEU A 13 34.07 -9.94 -26.63
CA LEU A 13 33.62 -8.94 -25.66
C LEU A 13 32.41 -8.14 -26.17
N ALA A 14 32.42 -7.75 -27.45
CA ALA A 14 31.31 -7.03 -28.09
C ALA A 14 30.04 -7.89 -28.16
N VAL A 15 30.18 -9.18 -28.45
CA VAL A 15 29.04 -10.12 -28.44
C VAL A 15 28.48 -10.30 -27.03
N LEU A 16 29.36 -10.42 -26.02
CA LEU A 16 28.93 -10.56 -24.63
C LEU A 16 28.19 -9.30 -24.14
N LEU A 17 28.70 -8.11 -24.47
CA LEU A 17 28.06 -6.83 -24.14
C LEU A 17 26.72 -6.66 -24.84
N GLY A 18 26.61 -7.05 -26.12
CA GLY A 18 25.33 -7.05 -26.83
C GLY A 18 24.32 -8.01 -26.20
N LEU A 19 24.77 -9.21 -25.79
CA LEU A 19 23.92 -10.19 -25.10
C LEU A 19 23.42 -9.65 -23.74
N CYS A 20 24.31 -9.04 -22.95
CA CYS A 20 23.95 -8.41 -21.68
C CYS A 20 22.96 -7.26 -21.88
N PHE A 21 23.16 -6.41 -22.89
CA PHE A 21 22.28 -5.28 -23.16
C PHE A 21 20.85 -5.75 -23.51
N VAL A 22 20.72 -6.82 -24.30
CA VAL A 22 19.40 -7.40 -24.63
C VAL A 22 18.74 -8.03 -23.39
N LEU A 23 19.50 -8.64 -22.49
CA LEU A 23 18.99 -9.21 -21.24
C LEU A 23 18.62 -8.13 -20.20
N SER A 24 19.27 -6.97 -20.21
CA SER A 24 18.98 -5.85 -19.30
C SER A 24 17.67 -5.12 -19.60
N VAL A 25 17.11 -5.27 -20.81
CA VAL A 25 15.88 -4.54 -21.24
C VAL A 25 14.58 -5.22 -20.75
N THR A 26 14.66 -6.36 -20.03
CA THR A 26 13.46 -7.13 -19.63
C THR A 26 13.21 -7.26 -18.13
N VAL A 27 13.82 -6.45 -17.25
CA VAL A 27 13.59 -6.56 -15.80
C VAL A 27 13.30 -5.22 -15.13
N GLU A 28 12.32 -4.47 -15.63
CA GLU A 28 11.76 -3.33 -14.87
C GLU A 28 10.25 -3.19 -15.08
N SER A 29 9.46 -4.18 -14.65
CA SER A 29 7.99 -3.97 -14.54
C SER A 29 7.25 -5.02 -13.69
N ALA A 30 7.87 -5.59 -12.66
CA ALA A 30 7.17 -6.48 -11.72
C ALA A 30 7.01 -5.89 -10.30
N SER A 31 7.85 -4.93 -9.89
CA SER A 31 7.86 -4.44 -8.50
C SER A 31 6.91 -3.26 -8.22
N ALA A 32 6.37 -2.60 -9.26
CA ALA A 32 5.47 -1.45 -9.08
C ALA A 32 3.99 -1.83 -9.04
N ALA A 33 3.57 -2.89 -9.75
CA ALA A 33 2.17 -3.28 -9.86
C ALA A 33 1.60 -3.92 -8.57
N ASP A 34 2.45 -4.55 -7.76
CA ASP A 34 2.01 -5.24 -6.54
C ASP A 34 1.76 -4.27 -5.36
N ASN A 35 2.47 -3.14 -5.34
CA ASN A 35 2.32 -2.11 -4.31
C ASN A 35 0.93 -1.43 -4.32
N GLY A 36 0.30 -1.33 -5.49
CA GLY A 36 -1.05 -0.75 -5.62
C GLY A 36 -2.11 -1.63 -4.96
N LYS A 37 -2.04 -2.96 -5.15
CA LYS A 37 -3.00 -3.89 -4.56
C LYS A 37 -2.92 -3.93 -3.04
N GLY A 38 -1.71 -3.92 -2.47
CA GLY A 38 -1.52 -3.85 -1.02
C GLY A 38 -2.02 -2.53 -0.42
N TYR A 39 -1.87 -1.42 -1.13
CA TYR A 39 -2.38 -0.11 -0.70
C TYR A 39 -3.92 -0.07 -0.74
N ASP A 40 -4.53 -0.51 -1.83
CA ASP A 40 -5.98 -0.51 -2.00
C ASP A 40 -6.67 -1.49 -1.05
N ASP A 41 -6.11 -2.69 -0.86
CA ASP A 41 -6.62 -3.68 0.10
C ASP A 41 -6.48 -3.18 1.55
N GLY A 42 -5.33 -2.58 1.88
CA GLY A 42 -5.10 -1.98 3.19
C GLY A 42 -6.11 -0.89 3.49
N TYR A 43 -6.27 0.08 2.57
CA TYR A 43 -7.23 1.18 2.72
C TYR A 43 -8.67 0.66 2.84
N GLY A 44 -9.09 -0.24 1.96
CA GLY A 44 -10.46 -0.79 1.96
C GLY A 44 -10.80 -1.50 3.27
N LYS A 45 -9.92 -2.40 3.73
CA LYS A 45 -10.12 -3.11 5.01
C LYS A 45 -10.10 -2.16 6.20
N GLY A 46 -9.21 -1.17 6.18
CA GLY A 46 -9.18 -0.11 7.19
C GLY A 46 -10.52 0.62 7.24
N TYR A 47 -11.01 1.07 6.08
CA TYR A 47 -12.27 1.80 5.94
C TYR A 47 -13.46 1.03 6.50
N ASP A 48 -13.60 -0.25 6.15
CA ASP A 48 -14.70 -1.08 6.66
C ASP A 48 -14.63 -1.27 8.18
N GLY A 49 -13.43 -1.49 8.72
CA GLY A 49 -13.20 -1.57 10.16
C GLY A 49 -13.55 -0.27 10.88
N GLY A 50 -13.08 0.85 10.34
CA GLY A 50 -13.36 2.19 10.86
C GLY A 50 -14.85 2.47 10.87
N LYS A 51 -15.54 2.22 9.76
CA LYS A 51 -16.99 2.46 9.61
C LYS A 51 -17.82 1.70 10.62
N LYS A 52 -17.49 0.43 10.86
CA LYS A 52 -18.15 -0.38 11.90
C LYS A 52 -17.90 0.19 13.29
N GLN A 53 -16.67 0.61 13.60
CA GLN A 53 -16.35 1.19 14.91
C GLN A 53 -17.02 2.54 15.12
N GLY A 54 -16.97 3.45 14.14
CA GLY A 54 -17.62 4.76 14.21
C GLY A 54 -19.13 4.65 14.41
N HIS A 55 -19.78 3.66 13.81
CA HIS A 55 -21.18 3.35 14.07
C HIS A 55 -21.43 2.88 15.52
N LYS A 56 -20.62 1.96 16.03
CA LYS A 56 -20.73 1.48 17.42
C LYS A 56 -20.54 2.61 18.42
N ASP A 57 -19.53 3.45 18.19
CA ASP A 57 -19.19 4.56 19.07
C ASP A 57 -20.27 5.64 19.04
N CYS A 58 -20.85 5.92 17.87
CA CYS A 58 -22.02 6.78 17.74
C CYS A 58 -23.17 6.28 18.66
N ILE A 59 -23.55 5.00 18.58
CA ILE A 59 -24.61 4.41 19.43
C ILE A 59 -24.28 4.51 20.92
N LYS A 60 -23.00 4.35 21.27
CA LYS A 60 -22.53 4.35 22.65
C LYS A 60 -22.44 5.75 23.25
N TYR A 61 -21.87 6.70 22.52
CA TYR A 61 -21.45 8.01 23.02
C TYR A 61 -22.33 9.18 22.54
N GLY A 62 -23.27 8.93 21.62
CA GLY A 62 -24.14 9.98 21.10
C GLY A 62 -23.48 10.77 19.96
N MET A 63 -23.87 12.04 19.75
CA MET A 63 -23.32 12.88 18.66
C MET A 63 -22.10 13.73 19.06
N ARG A 64 -21.90 13.95 20.36
CA ARG A 64 -20.83 14.81 20.86
C ARG A 64 -19.57 13.98 20.96
N GLU A 65 -18.48 14.48 20.37
CA GLU A 65 -17.10 13.93 20.42
C GLU A 65 -16.62 12.99 19.29
N VAL A 66 -17.05 13.20 18.04
CA VAL A 66 -16.54 12.45 16.86
C VAL A 66 -15.02 12.50 16.71
N LEU A 67 -14.44 13.69 16.85
CA LEU A 67 -13.03 13.94 16.49
C LEU A 67 -12.05 13.72 17.64
N SER A 68 -12.50 13.81 18.89
CA SER A 68 -11.65 13.64 20.06
C SER A 68 -11.43 12.16 20.43
N LYS A 69 -12.15 11.23 19.78
CA LYS A 69 -12.20 9.82 20.20
C LYS A 69 -11.87 8.80 19.10
N ILE A 70 -11.39 9.22 17.93
CA ILE A 70 -11.01 8.26 16.87
C ILE A 70 -9.93 7.32 17.41
N PRO A 71 -10.24 6.03 17.65
CA PRO A 71 -9.26 5.11 18.22
C PRO A 71 -8.24 4.71 17.16
N PHE A 72 -7.03 4.37 17.58
CA PHE A 72 -6.10 3.68 16.69
C PHE A 72 -6.56 2.25 16.50
N PRO A 73 -6.59 1.75 15.26
CA PRO A 73 -6.94 0.36 15.04
C PRO A 73 -5.82 -0.56 15.52
N SER A 74 -6.17 -1.82 15.80
CA SER A 74 -5.17 -2.86 16.02
C SER A 74 -4.42 -3.12 14.71
N ILE A 75 -3.10 -2.97 14.76
CA ILE A 75 -2.20 -3.16 13.62
C ILE A 75 -1.41 -4.45 13.80
N ASN A 76 -1.40 -5.32 12.79
CA ASN A 76 -0.56 -6.49 12.79
C ASN A 76 0.90 -6.12 12.46
N HIS A 77 1.84 -6.55 13.30
CA HIS A 77 3.26 -6.28 13.11
C HIS A 77 3.81 -6.89 11.81
N SER A 78 3.23 -7.99 11.31
CA SER A 78 3.63 -8.65 10.07
C SER A 78 3.32 -7.85 8.80
N TRP A 79 2.46 -6.84 8.87
CA TRP A 79 2.11 -6.03 7.71
C TRP A 79 3.26 -5.12 7.28
N THR A 80 3.36 -4.87 5.98
CA THR A 80 4.29 -3.89 5.42
C THR A 80 3.94 -2.49 5.92
N LYS A 81 4.92 -1.58 5.96
CA LYS A 81 4.70 -0.18 6.35
C LYS A 81 3.60 0.47 5.50
N THR A 82 3.65 0.29 4.19
CA THR A 82 2.66 0.83 3.24
C THR A 82 1.26 0.33 3.52
N TYR A 83 1.10 -0.96 3.85
CA TYR A 83 -0.19 -1.53 4.22
C TYR A 83 -0.71 -0.95 5.54
N LYS A 84 0.16 -0.81 6.56
CA LYS A 84 -0.21 -0.19 7.84
C LYS A 84 -0.67 1.25 7.66
N ASP A 85 0.05 2.02 6.84
CA ASP A 85 -0.24 3.44 6.60
C ASP A 85 -1.53 3.64 5.78
N SER A 86 -1.79 2.78 4.79
CA SER A 86 -3.04 2.81 4.02
C SER A 86 -4.22 2.35 4.86
N TYR A 87 -4.06 1.28 5.65
CA TYR A 87 -5.06 0.78 6.58
C TYR A 87 -5.44 1.82 7.63
N ASN A 88 -4.47 2.49 8.26
CA ASN A 88 -4.75 3.56 9.22
C ASN A 88 -5.52 4.72 8.59
N ARG A 89 -5.14 5.15 7.38
CA ARG A 89 -5.86 6.20 6.64
C ARG A 89 -7.29 5.80 6.30
N GLY A 90 -7.47 4.58 5.80
CA GLY A 90 -8.78 3.99 5.53
C GLY A 90 -9.64 3.97 6.79
N TYR A 91 -9.07 3.48 7.91
CA TYR A 91 -9.75 3.39 9.19
C TYR A 91 -10.26 4.73 9.71
N GLN A 92 -9.40 5.76 9.73
CA GLN A 92 -9.81 7.10 10.15
C GLN A 92 -10.95 7.64 9.30
N ARG A 93 -10.86 7.46 7.96
CA ARG A 93 -11.91 7.93 7.06
C ARG A 93 -13.22 7.17 7.26
N GLY A 94 -13.14 5.84 7.32
CA GLY A 94 -14.29 4.97 7.57
C GLY A 94 -14.97 5.29 8.89
N TYR A 95 -14.19 5.54 9.95
CA TYR A 95 -14.72 5.91 11.26
C TYR A 95 -15.60 7.16 11.19
N LEU A 96 -15.09 8.23 10.58
CA LEU A 96 -15.84 9.47 10.41
C LEU A 96 -17.12 9.25 9.60
N ASP A 97 -17.05 8.50 8.51
CA ASP A 97 -18.22 8.21 7.68
C ASP A 97 -19.26 7.36 8.44
N GLY A 98 -18.81 6.34 9.17
CA GLY A 98 -19.66 5.47 9.99
C GLY A 98 -20.37 6.24 11.09
N TYR A 99 -19.67 7.15 11.76
CA TYR A 99 -20.26 8.01 12.77
C TYR A 99 -21.22 9.04 12.13
N ASN A 100 -20.76 9.79 11.13
CA ASN A 100 -21.54 10.85 10.50
C ASN A 100 -22.83 10.35 9.85
N LYS A 101 -22.80 9.18 9.21
CA LYS A 101 -24.00 8.56 8.62
C LYS A 101 -25.07 8.26 9.66
N ASN A 102 -24.66 7.94 10.89
CA ASN A 102 -25.57 7.54 11.96
C ASN A 102 -25.79 8.63 13.00
N ARG A 103 -25.18 9.81 12.87
CA ARG A 103 -25.24 10.88 13.87
C ARG A 103 -26.66 11.30 14.26
N TYR A 104 -27.60 11.18 13.32
CA TYR A 104 -29.03 11.48 13.53
C TYR A 104 -29.83 10.30 14.09
N LEU A 105 -29.27 9.09 14.04
CA LEU A 105 -29.85 7.88 14.63
C LEU A 105 -29.31 7.63 16.05
N CYS A 106 -28.16 8.23 16.39
CA CYS A 106 -27.54 8.12 17.71
C CYS A 106 -27.77 9.37 18.58
N LEU A 107 -28.94 10.02 18.47
CA LEU A 107 -29.29 11.19 19.28
C LEU A 107 -29.46 10.75 20.76
N LYS A 108 -28.36 10.70 21.50
CA LYS A 108 -28.31 10.61 22.96
C LYS A 108 -27.77 11.92 23.51
#